data_AF-A0A9P8UV50-F1
#
_entry.id   AF-A0A9P8UV50-F1
#
_cell.length_a   1.000
_cell.length_b   1.000
_cell.length_c   1.000
_cell.angle_alpha   90.00
_cell.angle_beta   90.00
_cell.angle_gamma   90.00
#
_symmetry.space_group_name_H-M   'P 1'
#
loop_
_entity.id
_entity.type
_entity.pdbx_description
1 polymer ?
#
loop_
_entity_poly.entity_id
_entity_poly.type
_entity_poly.pdbx_seq_one_letter_code
_entity_poly.pdbx_strand_id
1 'polypeptide(L)'
;VDDITEVNEAYRVLLCKLCRYAVRPGGRIERHFRDKHTVKGNLLKEVVFRFGDAALEDPGTVRLPADGSAAVEGIPVLNGFRCTRCRYLSQSRNNVIYHWTVAGHGEPEDGQGRWTAVRL
;
A
#
# COMPACT_ATOMS: atom_id res chain seq x y z
N VAL A 1 -9.28 -4.30 -20.16
CA VAL A 1 -9.07 -3.55 -18.89
C VAL A 1 -8.71 -4.45 -17.72
N ASP A 2 -9.36 -5.61 -17.56
CA ASP A 2 -9.18 -6.53 -16.42
C ASP A 2 -7.76 -7.14 -16.28
N ASP A 3 -6.94 -7.05 -17.33
CA ASP A 3 -5.52 -7.42 -17.26
C ASP A 3 -4.68 -6.46 -16.40
N ILE A 4 -5.09 -5.19 -16.32
CA ILE A 4 -4.33 -4.11 -15.66
C ILE A 4 -5.01 -3.56 -14.40
N THR A 5 -6.28 -3.90 -14.18
CA THR A 5 -7.09 -3.46 -13.04
C THR A 5 -7.76 -4.63 -12.36
N GLU A 6 -7.99 -4.51 -11.05
CA GLU A 6 -8.78 -5.42 -10.24
C GLU A 6 -9.49 -4.62 -9.15
N VAL A 7 -10.75 -4.91 -8.84
CA VAL A 7 -11.40 -4.31 -7.68
C VAL A 7 -11.25 -5.28 -6.52
N ASN A 8 -10.68 -4.80 -5.41
CA ASN A 8 -10.75 -5.55 -4.17
C ASN A 8 -12.10 -5.25 -3.51
N GLU A 9 -13.04 -6.17 -3.63
CA GLU A 9 -14.41 -6.01 -3.14
C GLU A 9 -14.50 -5.84 -1.61
N ALA A 10 -13.61 -6.48 -0.85
CA ALA A 10 -13.62 -6.40 0.61
C ALA A 10 -13.32 -4.98 1.12
N TYR A 11 -12.46 -4.24 0.41
CA TYR A 11 -12.11 -2.85 0.76
C TYR A 11 -12.72 -1.82 -0.21
N ARG A 12 -13.39 -2.27 -1.27
CA ARG A 12 -13.93 -1.45 -2.38
C ARG A 12 -12.90 -0.52 -2.98
N VAL A 13 -11.66 -0.97 -3.13
CA VAL A 13 -10.56 -0.18 -3.72
C VAL A 13 -10.17 -0.72 -5.09
N LEU A 14 -9.77 0.17 -5.99
CA LEU A 14 -9.21 -0.22 -7.29
C LEU A 14 -7.73 -0.57 -7.13
N LEU A 15 -7.34 -1.78 -7.50
CA LEU A 15 -5.96 -2.23 -7.58
C LEU A 15 -5.43 -2.09 -9.01
N CYS A 16 -4.25 -1.50 -9.13
CA CYS A 16 -3.45 -1.55 -10.33
C CYS A 16 -2.63 -2.85 -10.34
N LYS A 17 -2.90 -3.76 -11.28
CA LYS A 17 -2.19 -5.04 -11.37
C LYS A 17 -0.74 -4.89 -11.87
N LEU A 18 -0.43 -3.78 -12.56
CA LEU A 18 0.90 -3.49 -13.09
C LEU A 18 1.93 -3.19 -11.99
N CYS A 19 1.54 -2.49 -10.93
CA CYS A 19 2.41 -2.18 -9.79
C CYS A 19 1.92 -2.71 -8.44
N ARG A 20 0.81 -3.44 -8.44
CA ARG A 20 0.15 -3.98 -7.25
C ARG A 20 -0.11 -2.92 -6.18
N TYR A 21 -0.71 -1.81 -6.62
CA TYR A 21 -0.98 -0.64 -5.80
C TYR A 21 -2.47 -0.31 -5.78
N ALA A 22 -3.01 0.07 -4.62
CA ALA A 22 -4.38 0.57 -4.52
C ALA A 22 -4.45 2.04 -5.00
N VAL A 23 -5.19 2.27 -6.07
CA VAL A 23 -5.34 3.55 -6.75
C VAL A 23 -6.47 4.35 -6.11
N ARG A 24 -6.22 5.63 -5.85
CA ARG A 24 -7.25 6.55 -5.34
C ARG A 24 -8.32 6.84 -6.40
N PRO A 25 -9.60 6.97 -6.01
CA PRO A 25 -10.71 7.20 -6.92
C PRO A 25 -10.70 8.58 -7.59
N GLY A 26 -11.62 8.79 -8.53
CA GLY A 26 -11.79 10.02 -9.31
C GLY A 26 -10.66 10.24 -10.32
N GLY A 27 -10.33 11.51 -10.61
CA GLY A 27 -9.31 11.86 -11.60
C GLY A 27 -7.89 11.33 -11.31
N ARG A 28 -7.65 10.77 -10.12
CA ARG A 28 -6.37 10.11 -9.79
C ARG A 28 -6.21 8.74 -10.47
N ILE A 29 -7.31 8.10 -10.88
CA ILE A 29 -7.29 6.85 -11.65
C ILE A 29 -6.61 7.09 -13.00
N GLU A 30 -7.14 8.02 -13.79
CA GLU A 30 -6.57 8.38 -15.10
C GLU A 30 -5.10 8.76 -14.98
N ARG A 31 -4.79 9.66 -14.03
CA ARG A 31 -3.43 10.12 -13.78
C ARG A 31 -2.49 8.98 -13.41
N HIS A 32 -2.92 8.03 -12.59
CA HIS A 32 -2.09 6.88 -12.22
C HIS A 32 -1.71 6.06 -13.46
N PHE A 33 -2.69 5.61 -14.25
CA PHE A 33 -2.42 4.77 -15.41
C PHE A 33 -1.65 5.50 -16.51
N ARG A 34 -1.95 6.78 -16.74
CA ARG A 34 -1.22 7.62 -17.70
C ARG A 34 0.23 7.86 -17.26
N ASP A 35 0.45 8.34 -16.04
CA ASP A 35 1.76 8.88 -15.65
C ASP A 35 2.69 7.78 -15.13
N LYS A 36 2.16 6.77 -14.41
CA LYS A 36 2.98 5.67 -13.87
C LYS A 36 3.21 4.53 -14.84
N HIS A 37 2.27 4.30 -15.76
CA HIS A 37 2.28 3.15 -16.65
C HIS A 37 2.22 3.50 -18.13
N THR A 38 2.17 4.79 -18.48
CA THR A 38 2.10 5.27 -19.88
C THR A 38 0.93 4.66 -20.65
N VAL A 39 -0.16 4.27 -19.96
CA VAL A 39 -1.36 3.73 -20.60
C VAL A 39 -2.06 4.86 -21.36
N LYS A 40 -2.44 4.59 -22.62
CA LYS A 40 -2.97 5.59 -23.56
C LYS A 40 -4.11 4.99 -24.40
N GLY A 41 -4.75 5.85 -25.20
CA GLY A 41 -5.73 5.44 -26.20
C GLY A 41 -6.99 4.80 -25.60
N ASN A 42 -7.54 3.82 -26.31
CA ASN A 42 -8.81 3.17 -25.93
C ASN A 42 -8.71 2.47 -24.58
N LEU A 43 -7.55 1.88 -24.24
CA LEU A 43 -7.38 1.22 -22.95
C LEU A 43 -7.52 2.21 -21.78
N LEU A 44 -6.92 3.40 -21.88
CA LEU A 44 -7.07 4.43 -20.84
C LEU A 44 -8.52 4.92 -20.75
N LYS A 45 -9.17 5.15 -21.89
CA LYS A 45 -10.58 5.57 -21.94
C LYS A 45 -11.49 4.55 -21.27
N GLU A 46 -11.26 3.26 -21.52
CA GLU A 46 -12.05 2.17 -20.93
C GLU A 46 -11.84 2.06 -19.41
N VAL A 47 -10.61 2.25 -18.91
CA VAL A 47 -10.34 2.32 -17.46
C VAL A 47 -11.13 3.47 -16.81
N VAL A 48 -11.07 4.68 -17.40
CA VAL A 48 -11.77 5.85 -16.86
C VAL A 48 -13.28 5.66 -16.94
N PHE A 49 -13.79 5.14 -18.06
CA PHE A 49 -15.20 4.85 -18.23
C PHE A 49 -15.73 3.86 -17.19
N ARG A 50 -14.96 2.80 -16.89
CA ARG A 50 -15.39 1.76 -15.94
C ARG A 50 -15.30 2.18 -14.48
N PHE A 51 -14.28 2.97 -14.11
CA PHE A 51 -13.97 3.22 -12.70
C PHE A 51 -14.00 4.70 -12.27
N GLY A 52 -14.11 5.64 -13.21
CA GLY A 52 -14.02 7.07 -12.94
C GLY A 52 -15.07 7.57 -11.94
N ASP A 53 -16.30 7.07 -12.07
CA ASP A 53 -17.45 7.40 -11.22
C ASP A 53 -17.89 6.22 -10.33
N ALA A 54 -17.11 5.14 -10.28
CA ALA A 54 -17.43 3.98 -9.45
C ALA A 54 -17.36 4.37 -7.96
N ALA A 55 -18.24 3.78 -7.14
CA ALA A 55 -18.30 3.97 -5.69
C ALA A 55 -17.14 3.24 -4.97
N LEU A 56 -15.91 3.66 -5.28
CA LEU A 56 -14.67 3.15 -4.75
C LEU A 56 -14.21 3.98 -3.54
N GLU A 57 -13.58 3.33 -2.58
CA GLU A 57 -13.01 3.96 -1.40
C GLU A 57 -11.60 4.52 -1.64
N ASP A 58 -11.21 5.56 -0.90
CA ASP A 58 -9.82 6.04 -0.91
C ASP A 58 -8.94 5.09 -0.06
N PRO A 59 -7.90 4.45 -0.62
CA PRO A 59 -6.96 3.59 0.11
C PRO A 59 -6.27 4.26 1.30
N GLY A 60 -6.22 5.60 1.33
CA GLY A 60 -5.68 6.36 2.46
C GLY A 60 -6.64 6.54 3.64
N THR A 61 -7.93 6.22 3.46
CA THR A 61 -8.97 6.39 4.49
C THR A 61 -9.72 5.12 4.83
N VAL A 62 -9.60 4.05 4.03
CA VAL A 62 -10.14 2.74 4.42
C VAL A 62 -9.56 2.27 5.73
N ARG A 63 -10.40 1.62 6.53
CA ARG A 63 -9.99 0.98 7.76
C ARG A 63 -8.98 -0.13 7.42
N LEU A 64 -7.77 0.04 7.93
CA LEU A 64 -6.73 -0.97 7.78
C LEU A 64 -7.11 -2.24 8.55
N PRO A 65 -6.70 -3.43 8.06
CA PRO A 65 -6.80 -4.67 8.80
C PRO A 65 -6.08 -4.56 10.16
N ALA A 66 -6.51 -5.36 11.14
CA ALA A 66 -5.79 -5.46 12.39
C ALA A 66 -4.39 -6.07 12.17
N ASP A 67 -3.42 -5.68 13.01
CA ASP A 67 -2.07 -6.24 12.95
C ASP A 67 -2.14 -7.77 13.07
N GLY A 68 -1.45 -8.48 12.17
CA GLY A 68 -1.44 -9.94 12.13
C GLY A 68 -2.63 -10.59 11.43
N SER A 69 -3.52 -9.80 10.80
CA SER A 69 -4.55 -10.36 9.91
C SER A 69 -3.93 -11.06 8.70
N ALA A 70 -4.76 -11.81 7.97
CA ALA A 70 -4.41 -12.27 6.64
C ALA A 70 -4.04 -11.08 5.72
N ALA A 71 -3.17 -11.35 4.75
CA ALA A 71 -2.80 -10.38 3.74
C ALA A 71 -4.02 -9.96 2.91
N VAL A 72 -4.04 -8.69 2.50
CA VAL A 72 -5.08 -8.17 1.60
C VAL A 72 -4.89 -8.79 0.22
N GLU A 73 -5.93 -9.45 -0.28
CA GLU A 73 -5.91 -10.06 -1.61
C GLU A 73 -5.57 -9.03 -2.71
N GLY A 74 -4.77 -9.45 -3.69
CA GLY A 74 -4.31 -8.60 -4.79
C GLY A 74 -3.13 -7.67 -4.45
N ILE A 75 -2.77 -7.53 -3.17
CA ILE A 75 -1.61 -6.76 -2.69
C ILE A 75 -0.48 -7.72 -2.28
N PRO A 76 0.76 -7.51 -2.74
CA PRO A 76 1.89 -8.34 -2.37
C PRO A 76 2.24 -8.14 -0.90
N VAL A 77 2.55 -9.24 -0.24
CA VAL A 77 3.19 -9.21 1.07
C VAL A 77 4.67 -8.87 0.87
N LEU A 78 5.12 -7.78 1.46
CA LEU A 78 6.45 -7.22 1.30
C LEU A 78 7.30 -7.55 2.52
N ASN A 79 8.62 -7.63 2.33
CA ASN A 79 9.53 -7.70 3.47
C ASN A 79 9.64 -6.31 4.10
N GLY A 80 9.65 -6.26 5.42
CA GLY A 80 9.79 -5.01 6.14
C GLY A 80 10.38 -5.19 7.53
N PHE A 81 10.32 -4.11 8.28
CA PHE A 81 10.90 -3.97 9.59
C PHE A 81 9.88 -3.36 10.53
N ARG A 82 9.77 -3.94 11.72
CA ARG A 82 8.94 -3.43 12.82
C ARG A 82 9.84 -2.95 13.94
N CYS A 83 9.58 -1.75 14.44
CA CYS A 83 10.19 -1.27 15.68
C CYS A 83 9.83 -2.21 16.84
N THR A 84 10.80 -2.56 17.69
CA THR A 84 10.51 -3.42 18.85
C THR A 84 9.81 -2.70 19.99
N ARG A 85 9.90 -1.35 20.04
CA ARG A 85 9.35 -0.53 21.13
C ARG A 85 7.97 0.07 20.86
N CYS A 86 7.56 0.16 19.59
CA CYS A 86 6.26 0.71 19.20
C CYS A 86 5.74 0.10 17.89
N ARG A 87 4.53 0.47 17.45
CA ARG A 87 3.89 -0.06 16.23
C ARG A 87 4.43 0.50 14.91
N TYR A 88 5.59 1.16 14.90
CA TYR A 88 6.17 1.69 13.65
C TYR A 88 6.62 0.56 12.72
N LEU A 89 6.19 0.65 11.45
CA LEU A 89 6.51 -0.29 10.38
C LEU A 89 7.15 0.46 9.20
N SER A 90 8.12 -0.17 8.55
CA SER A 90 8.68 0.34 7.30
C SER A 90 9.26 -0.78 6.44
N GLN A 91 9.21 -0.64 5.12
CA GLN A 91 9.97 -1.49 4.22
C GLN A 91 11.45 -1.09 4.16
N SER A 92 11.81 0.11 4.63
CA SER A 92 13.18 0.61 4.61
C SER A 92 13.87 0.36 5.94
N ARG A 93 15.00 -0.36 5.89
CA ARG A 93 15.87 -0.57 7.05
C ARG A 93 16.40 0.74 7.61
N ASN A 94 16.74 1.68 6.73
CA ASN A 94 17.22 3.00 7.14
C ASN A 94 16.14 3.78 7.88
N ASN A 95 14.88 3.66 7.44
CA ASN A 95 13.77 4.37 8.07
C ASN A 95 13.47 3.82 9.47
N VAL A 96 13.53 2.51 9.70
CA VAL A 96 13.31 1.95 11.04
C VAL A 96 14.45 2.30 12.01
N ILE A 97 15.70 2.37 11.52
CA ILE A 97 16.85 2.81 12.31
C ILE A 97 16.72 4.30 12.65
N TYR A 98 16.41 5.12 11.66
CA TYR A 98 16.20 6.56 11.84
C TYR A 98 15.04 6.83 12.80
N HIS A 99 13.92 6.11 12.63
CA HIS A 99 12.77 6.16 13.52
C HIS A 99 13.17 5.95 14.98
N TRP A 100 13.99 4.94 15.28
CA TRP A 100 14.42 4.65 16.64
C TRP A 100 15.06 5.86 17.34
N THR A 101 15.94 6.54 16.62
CA THR A 101 16.65 7.72 17.13
C THR A 101 15.69 8.90 17.32
N VAL A 102 14.85 9.22 16.32
CA VAL A 102 13.97 10.41 16.39
C VAL A 102 12.80 10.22 17.35
N ALA A 103 12.34 8.99 17.56
CA ALA A 103 11.30 8.67 18.52
C ALA A 103 11.82 8.62 19.97
N GLY A 104 13.14 8.74 20.19
CA GLY A 104 13.73 8.77 21.52
C GLY A 104 13.66 7.44 22.26
N HIS A 105 13.72 6.32 21.55
CA HIS A 105 13.57 4.97 22.14
C HIS A 105 14.75 4.51 23.00
N GLY A 106 15.82 5.31 23.12
CA GLY A 106 16.96 5.04 24.01
C GLY A 106 17.74 3.79 23.64
N GLU A 107 18.27 3.10 24.64
CA GLU A 107 18.88 1.78 24.45
C GLU A 107 17.81 0.69 24.32
N PRO A 108 18.02 -0.29 23.43
CA PRO A 108 17.14 -1.45 23.38
C PRO A 108 17.26 -2.28 24.66
N GLU A 109 16.20 -2.99 25.01
CA GLU A 109 16.23 -3.94 26.13
C GLU A 109 17.26 -5.05 25.87
N ASP A 110 17.84 -5.59 26.95
CA ASP A 110 18.88 -6.62 26.87
C ASP A 110 18.45 -7.80 25.98
N GLY A 111 19.26 -8.07 24.95
CA GLY A 111 19.02 -9.15 23.99
C GLY A 111 17.98 -8.83 22.89
N GLN A 112 17.29 -7.68 22.93
CA GLN A 112 16.42 -7.24 21.84
C GLN A 112 17.15 -6.32 20.86
N GLY A 113 16.87 -6.49 19.57
CA GLY A 113 17.25 -5.51 18.55
C GLY A 113 16.35 -4.27 18.59
N ARG A 114 16.77 -3.19 17.92
CA ARG A 114 15.94 -1.97 17.73
C ARG A 114 14.73 -2.21 16.81
N TRP A 115 14.77 -3.29 16.05
CA TRP A 115 13.74 -3.70 15.12
C TRP A 115 13.81 -5.21 14.88
N THR A 116 12.74 -5.77 14.35
CA THR A 116 12.67 -7.14 13.86
C THR A 116 12.18 -7.18 12.42
N ALA A 117 12.61 -8.19 11.66
CA ALA A 117 12.11 -8.42 10.30
C ALA A 117 10.67 -8.92 10.36
N VAL A 118 9.82 -8.38 9.51
CA VAL A 118 8.40 -8.74 9.41
C VAL A 118 7.98 -8.85 7.95
N ARG A 119 6.80 -9.44 7.74
CA ARG A 119 6.07 -9.43 6.48
C ARG A 119 4.96 -8.38 6.60
N LEU A 120 4.88 -7.46 5.64
CA LEU A 120 3.95 -6.32 5.57
C LEU A 120 2.94 -6.50 4.45
#